data_AF-A0A9C6TC49-F1
#
_entry.id   AF-A0A9C6TC49-F1
#
_cell.length_a   1.000
_cell.length_b   1.000
_cell.length_c   1.000
_cell.angle_alpha   90.00
_cell.angle_beta   90.00
_cell.angle_gamma   90.00
#
_symmetry.space_group_name_H-M   'P 1'
#
loop_
_entity.id
_entity.type
_entity.pdbx_description
1 polymer ?
#
loop_
_entity_poly.entity_id
_entity_poly.type
_entity_poly.pdbx_seq_one_letter_code
_entity_poly.pdbx_strand_id
1 'polypeptide(L)'
;MTTTKFIDKYHCIFMQFQPDRGFPPHVKLTPHTLCLHKEEMDIHKCLINRVDIVHRIARLLMLAGMEKLPLYVIEKLKWDLGFPHDYVKTLLADYPDYFDVCSIEDPLSGKVVLIRKHPLMGMRLRIAHRANSYSKERKEEVAGVDGG
;
A
#
# COMPACT_ATOMS: atom_id res chain seq x y z
N MET A 1 14.60 1.97 28.70
CA MET A 1 14.29 0.56 28.37
C MET A 1 15.53 -0.05 27.74
N THR A 2 16.11 -1.11 28.29
CA THR A 2 17.32 -1.75 27.71
C THR A 2 16.94 -2.66 26.54
N THR A 3 17.84 -2.82 25.57
CA THR A 3 17.63 -3.61 24.34
C THR A 3 17.22 -5.06 24.63
N THR A 4 17.79 -5.68 25.66
CA THR A 4 17.43 -7.04 26.10
C THR A 4 15.98 -7.13 26.56
N LYS A 5 15.53 -6.22 27.41
CA LYS A 5 14.13 -6.14 27.86
C LYS A 5 13.14 -5.94 26.71
N PHE A 6 13.55 -5.29 25.63
CA PHE A 6 12.72 -5.14 24.43
C PHE A 6 12.58 -6.47 23.67
N ILE A 7 13.70 -7.17 23.46
CA ILE A 7 13.71 -8.46 22.77
C ILE A 7 12.87 -9.48 23.55
N ASP A 8 13.06 -9.55 24.87
CA ASP A 8 12.33 -10.48 25.74
C ASP A 8 10.82 -10.22 25.71
N LYS A 9 10.43 -8.93 25.67
CA LYS A 9 9.03 -8.51 25.58
C LYS A 9 8.38 -8.95 24.26
N TYR A 10 9.13 -8.99 23.16
CA TYR A 10 8.64 -9.29 21.81
C TYR A 10 9.29 -10.56 21.24
N HIS A 11 9.45 -11.59 22.06
CA HIS A 11 10.10 -12.87 21.70
C HIS A 11 9.38 -13.65 20.58
N CYS A 12 8.12 -13.34 20.29
CA CYS A 12 7.41 -13.90 19.14
C CYS A 12 7.88 -13.31 17.80
N ILE A 13 8.45 -12.09 17.82
CA ILE A 13 8.92 -11.36 16.63
C ILE A 13 10.44 -11.44 16.51
N PHE A 14 11.14 -11.26 17.64
CA PHE A 14 12.59 -11.18 17.69
C PHE A 14 13.17 -12.38 18.44
N MET A 15 14.28 -12.91 17.95
CA MET A 15 15.08 -13.89 18.68
C MET A 15 16.53 -13.43 18.77
N GLN A 16 17.13 -13.72 19.91
CA GLN A 16 18.54 -13.50 20.15
C GLN A 16 19.33 -14.74 19.75
N PHE A 17 20.48 -14.55 19.10
CA PHE A 17 21.40 -15.62 18.77
C PHE A 17 22.83 -15.15 18.97
N GLN A 18 23.73 -16.07 19.27
CA GLN A 18 25.14 -15.77 19.49
C GLN A 18 25.96 -16.44 18.38
N PRO A 19 26.57 -15.67 17.46
CA PRO A 19 27.35 -16.24 16.36
C PRO A 19 28.58 -17.01 16.85
N ASP A 20 29.41 -16.38 17.72
CA ASP A 20 30.57 -17.02 18.38
C ASP A 20 30.71 -16.56 19.83
N ARG A 21 31.51 -17.29 20.63
CA ARG A 21 31.75 -17.05 22.07
C ARG A 21 32.54 -15.78 22.42
N GLY A 22 32.74 -14.85 21.48
CA GLY A 22 33.40 -13.56 21.69
C GLY A 22 32.59 -12.34 21.22
N PHE A 23 31.46 -12.55 20.54
CA PHE A 23 30.63 -11.45 20.04
C PHE A 23 29.44 -11.19 20.96
N PRO A 24 28.97 -9.92 21.04
CA PRO A 24 27.72 -9.62 21.70
C PRO A 24 26.56 -10.37 21.03
N PRO A 25 25.48 -10.68 21.76
CA PRO A 25 24.34 -11.36 21.18
C PRO A 25 23.69 -10.54 20.05
N HIS A 26 23.42 -11.18 18.92
CA HIS A 26 22.76 -10.58 17.77
C HIS A 26 21.25 -10.81 17.84
N VAL A 27 20.48 -9.95 17.18
CA VAL A 27 19.03 -10.06 17.09
C VAL A 27 18.66 -10.31 15.65
N LYS A 28 17.76 -11.26 15.42
CA LYS A 28 17.12 -11.48 14.12
C LYS A 28 15.62 -11.71 14.30
N LEU A 29 14.89 -11.63 13.20
CA LEU A 29 13.48 -12.02 13.20
C LEU A 29 13.35 -13.53 13.37
N THR A 30 12.27 -13.95 14.04
CA THR A 30 11.94 -15.38 14.11
C THR A 30 11.62 -15.91 12.71
N PRO A 31 11.83 -17.21 12.44
CA PRO A 31 11.44 -17.82 11.16
C PRO A 31 9.95 -17.61 10.84
N HIS A 32 9.11 -17.61 11.86
CA HIS A 32 7.68 -17.34 11.71
C HIS A 32 7.42 -15.92 11.20
N THR A 33 8.03 -14.90 11.81
CA THR A 33 7.90 -13.51 11.34
C THR A 33 8.46 -13.32 9.93
N LEU A 34 9.57 -13.98 9.60
CA LEU A 34 10.10 -13.97 8.23
C LEU A 34 9.12 -14.58 7.22
N CYS A 35 8.43 -15.67 7.58
CA CYS A 35 7.40 -16.26 6.74
C CYS A 35 6.22 -15.31 6.53
N LEU A 36 5.72 -14.71 7.61
CA LEU A 36 4.63 -13.73 7.54
C LEU A 36 5.01 -12.53 6.67
N HIS A 37 6.23 -12.02 6.82
CA HIS A 37 6.73 -10.93 5.99
C HIS A 37 6.75 -11.31 4.51
N LYS A 38 7.18 -12.54 4.18
CA LYS A 38 7.16 -13.03 2.80
C LYS A 38 5.75 -13.11 2.25
N GLU A 39 4.81 -13.67 3.02
CA GLU A 39 3.40 -13.75 2.65
C GLU A 39 2.81 -12.36 2.38
N GLU A 40 3.05 -11.40 3.27
CA GLU A 40 2.64 -10.00 3.10
C GLU A 40 3.22 -9.40 1.81
N MET A 41 4.51 -9.62 1.54
CA MET A 41 5.16 -9.15 0.31
C MET A 41 4.54 -9.77 -0.93
N ASP A 42 4.21 -11.06 -0.90
CA ASP A 42 3.61 -11.76 -2.04
C ASP A 42 2.20 -11.23 -2.34
N ILE A 43 1.41 -10.95 -1.30
CA ILE A 43 0.10 -10.29 -1.42
C ILE A 43 0.26 -8.91 -2.07
N HIS A 44 1.23 -8.10 -1.63
CA HIS A 44 1.45 -6.76 -2.17
C HIS A 44 2.04 -6.75 -3.59
N LYS A 45 2.73 -7.83 -4.01
CA LYS A 45 3.25 -7.98 -5.38
C LYS A 45 2.21 -8.48 -6.37
N CYS A 46 1.14 -9.14 -5.90
CA CYS A 46 0.06 -9.61 -6.75
C CYS A 46 -0.55 -8.46 -7.57
N LEU A 47 -0.61 -8.61 -8.89
CA LEU A 47 -1.06 -7.55 -9.80
C LEU A 47 -2.46 -7.03 -9.46
N ILE A 48 -3.38 -7.92 -9.10
CA ILE A 48 -4.77 -7.58 -8.75
C ILE A 48 -4.77 -6.65 -7.53
N ASN A 49 -4.06 -7.03 -6.46
CA ASN A 49 -3.94 -6.25 -5.25
C ASN A 49 -3.28 -4.89 -5.50
N ARG A 50 -2.25 -4.84 -6.36
CA ARG A 50 -1.59 -3.59 -6.75
C ARG A 50 -2.57 -2.61 -7.40
N VAL A 51 -3.37 -3.10 -8.35
CA VAL A 51 -4.41 -2.30 -9.01
C VAL A 51 -5.47 -1.81 -8.01
N ASP A 52 -5.89 -2.66 -7.08
CA ASP A 52 -6.86 -2.28 -6.04
C ASP A 52 -6.31 -1.21 -5.10
N ILE A 53 -5.04 -1.30 -4.70
CA ILE A 53 -4.39 -0.28 -3.88
C ILE A 53 -4.33 1.05 -4.61
N VAL A 54 -3.94 1.05 -5.90
CA VAL A 54 -3.97 2.25 -6.76
C VAL A 54 -5.38 2.84 -6.80
N HIS A 55 -6.42 2.03 -6.99
CA HIS A 55 -7.80 2.51 -6.97
C HIS A 55 -8.22 3.10 -5.63
N ARG A 56 -7.75 2.54 -4.50
CA ARG A 56 -8.02 3.10 -3.16
C ARG A 56 -7.37 4.46 -2.97
N ILE A 57 -6.12 4.64 -3.39
CA ILE A 57 -5.43 5.95 -3.38
C ILE A 57 -6.19 6.94 -4.27
N ALA A 58 -6.56 6.53 -5.48
CA ALA A 58 -7.31 7.38 -6.40
C ALA A 58 -8.67 7.79 -5.82
N ARG A 59 -9.40 6.86 -5.20
CA ARG A 59 -10.67 7.14 -4.51
C ARG A 59 -10.48 8.07 -3.33
N LEU A 60 -9.42 7.90 -2.53
CA LEU A 60 -9.10 8.81 -1.43
C LEU A 60 -8.91 10.24 -1.94
N LEU A 61 -8.13 10.41 -3.01
CA LEU A 61 -7.92 11.72 -3.63
C LEU A 61 -9.23 12.31 -4.17
N MET A 62 -10.09 11.49 -4.78
CA MET A 62 -11.41 11.93 -5.26
C MET A 62 -12.34 12.35 -4.11
N LEU A 63 -12.41 11.55 -3.03
CA LEU A 63 -13.28 11.82 -1.88
C LEU A 63 -12.83 13.04 -1.08
N ALA A 64 -11.52 13.27 -0.98
CA ALA A 64 -10.99 14.49 -0.36
C ALA A 64 -11.37 15.76 -1.14
N GLY A 65 -11.83 15.64 -2.39
CA GLY A 65 -12.16 16.78 -3.25
C GLY A 65 -10.95 17.63 -3.64
N MET A 66 -9.73 17.19 -3.28
CA MET A 66 -8.49 17.92 -3.50
C MET A 66 -7.73 17.31 -4.68
N GLU A 67 -7.11 18.17 -5.51
CA GLU A 67 -6.25 17.71 -6.59
C GLU A 67 -4.94 17.09 -6.08
N LYS A 68 -4.50 17.53 -4.90
CA LYS A 68 -3.27 17.10 -4.23
C LYS A 68 -3.56 16.81 -2.77
N LEU A 69 -2.98 15.74 -2.24
CA LEU A 69 -3.08 15.39 -0.83
C LEU A 69 -1.67 15.26 -0.23
N PRO A 70 -1.40 15.87 0.94
CA PRO A 70 -0.12 15.70 1.60
C PRO A 70 0.14 14.25 1.97
N LEU A 71 1.35 13.79 1.68
CA LEU A 71 1.78 12.42 1.92
C LEU A 71 1.62 12.05 3.41
N TYR A 72 1.86 12.99 4.33
CA TYR A 72 1.67 12.74 5.76
C TYR A 72 0.23 12.38 6.14
N VAL A 73 -0.78 12.86 5.39
CA VAL A 73 -2.19 12.49 5.61
C VAL A 73 -2.41 11.05 5.17
N ILE A 74 -1.81 10.68 4.03
CA ILE A 74 -1.89 9.33 3.48
C ILE A 74 -1.14 8.34 4.37
N GLU A 75 0.01 8.71 4.94
CA GLU A 75 0.74 7.90 5.92
C GLU A 75 -0.10 7.60 7.17
N LYS A 76 -0.96 8.53 7.62
CA LYS A 76 -1.86 8.30 8.75
C LYS A 76 -2.95 7.26 8.42
N LEU A 77 -3.37 7.17 7.16
CA LEU A 77 -4.41 6.25 6.68
C LEU A 77 -3.82 4.97 6.06
N LYS A 78 -2.50 4.87 5.98
CA LYS A 78 -1.78 3.83 5.25
C LYS A 78 -2.23 2.42 5.63
N TRP A 79 -2.34 2.17 6.94
CA TRP A 79 -2.72 0.86 7.47
C TRP A 79 -4.21 0.57 7.26
N ASP A 80 -5.08 1.56 7.46
CA ASP A 80 -6.52 1.46 7.16
C ASP A 80 -6.76 1.19 5.67
N LEU A 81 -5.89 1.73 4.83
CA LEU A 81 -5.91 1.58 3.39
C LEU A 81 -5.06 0.41 2.89
N GLY A 82 -4.53 -0.45 3.78
CA GLY A 82 -3.78 -1.65 3.43
C GLY A 82 -2.62 -1.39 2.45
N PHE A 83 -1.91 -0.29 2.62
CA PHE A 83 -0.80 0.09 1.75
C PHE A 83 0.51 -0.57 2.21
N PRO A 84 1.36 -1.04 1.28
CA PRO A 84 2.71 -1.49 1.59
C PRO A 84 3.50 -0.40 2.31
N HIS A 85 4.50 -0.78 3.12
CA HIS A 85 5.36 0.21 3.79
C HIS A 85 6.01 1.19 2.80
N ASP A 86 6.39 0.69 1.62
CA ASP A 86 7.23 1.41 0.66
C ASP A 86 6.44 1.88 -0.58
N TYR A 87 5.11 1.93 -0.50
CA TYR A 87 4.21 2.10 -1.65
C TYR A 87 4.56 3.30 -2.55
N VAL A 88 5.13 4.37 -2.01
CA VAL A 88 5.57 5.51 -2.83
C VAL A 88 6.63 5.10 -3.85
N LYS A 89 7.60 4.29 -3.44
CA LYS A 89 8.70 3.84 -4.29
C LYS A 89 8.36 2.58 -5.08
N THR A 90 7.55 1.69 -4.50
CA THR A 90 7.29 0.35 -5.07
C THR A 90 5.98 0.27 -5.83
N LEU A 91 5.01 1.13 -5.52
CA LEU A 91 3.70 1.14 -6.18
C LEU A 91 3.52 2.38 -7.06
N LEU A 92 3.62 3.59 -6.50
CA LEU A 92 3.30 4.80 -7.26
C LEU A 92 4.24 5.02 -8.45
N ALA A 93 5.50 4.63 -8.33
CA ALA A 93 6.48 4.71 -9.41
C ALA A 93 6.06 3.94 -10.68
N ASP A 94 5.27 2.86 -10.53
CA ASP A 94 4.78 2.06 -11.65
C ASP A 94 3.49 2.63 -12.28
N TYR A 95 2.91 3.69 -11.69
CA TYR A 95 1.67 4.32 -12.16
C TYR A 95 1.82 5.85 -12.34
N PRO A 96 2.81 6.32 -13.13
CA PRO A 96 3.02 7.75 -13.36
C PRO A 96 1.84 8.42 -14.09
N ASP A 97 1.08 7.66 -14.89
CA ASP A 97 -0.12 8.17 -15.56
C ASP A 97 -1.32 8.39 -14.61
N TYR A 98 -1.20 7.95 -13.35
CA TYR A 98 -2.25 8.05 -12.33
C TYR A 98 -1.82 9.06 -11.26
N PHE A 99 -0.58 8.97 -10.79
CA PHE A 99 -0.09 9.78 -9.68
C PHE A 99 1.16 10.55 -10.05
N ASP A 100 1.20 11.79 -9.59
CA ASP A 100 2.40 12.63 -9.63
C ASP A 100 2.81 12.95 -8.19
N VAL A 101 4.01 12.50 -7.80
CA VAL A 101 4.59 12.71 -6.48
C VAL A 101 5.43 13.99 -6.53
N CYS A 102 4.82 15.11 -6.15
CA CYS A 102 5.49 16.41 -6.14
C CYS A 102 6.01 16.74 -4.74
N SER A 103 7.00 17.61 -4.66
CA SER A 103 7.36 18.28 -3.43
C SER A 103 6.99 19.76 -3.50
N ILE A 104 6.39 20.30 -2.44
CA ILE A 104 6.19 21.73 -2.24
C ILE A 104 7.00 22.16 -1.02
N GLU A 105 7.72 23.27 -1.13
CA GLU A 105 8.32 23.92 0.03
C GLU A 105 7.25 24.73 0.74
N ASP A 106 6.86 24.30 1.93
CA ASP A 106 6.02 25.06 2.84
C ASP A 106 6.91 25.91 3.76
N PRO A 107 6.78 27.24 3.75
CA PRO A 107 7.58 28.13 4.60
C PRO A 107 7.48 27.84 6.10
N LEU A 108 6.42 27.15 6.54
CA LEU A 108 6.15 26.85 7.96
C LEU A 108 6.55 25.43 8.38
N SER A 109 6.44 24.43 7.49
CA SER A 109 6.71 23.01 7.81
C SER A 109 7.86 22.37 7.01
N GLY A 110 8.49 23.12 6.10
CA GLY A 110 9.57 22.64 5.25
C GLY A 110 9.04 21.90 4.02
N LYS A 111 9.71 20.81 3.61
CA LYS A 111 9.40 20.11 2.35
C LYS A 111 8.18 19.18 2.52
N VAL A 112 7.04 19.54 1.93
CA VAL A 112 5.81 18.74 1.92
C VAL A 112 5.71 17.94 0.62
N VAL A 113 5.75 16.61 0.74
CA VAL A 113 5.51 15.71 -0.41
C VAL A 113 4.00 15.56 -0.61
N LEU A 114 3.52 15.72 -1.83
CA LEU A 114 2.13 15.61 -2.23
C LEU A 114 1.95 14.49 -3.24
N ILE A 115 0.81 13.80 -3.17
CA ILE A 115 0.32 12.96 -4.26
C ILE A 115 -0.75 13.74 -5.01
N ARG A 116 -0.53 13.96 -6.30
CA ARG A 116 -1.48 14.59 -7.22
C ARG A 116 -2.14 13.55 -8.11
N LYS A 117 -3.44 13.71 -8.37
CA LYS A 117 -4.11 12.93 -9.42
C LYS A 117 -3.68 13.40 -10.82
N HIS A 118 -3.46 12.48 -11.74
CA HIS A 118 -3.28 12.84 -13.14
C HIS A 118 -4.56 13.50 -13.69
N PRO A 119 -4.48 14.54 -14.55
CA PRO A 119 -5.66 15.26 -15.05
C PRO A 119 -6.74 14.36 -15.69
N LEU A 120 -6.30 13.28 -16.35
CA LEU A 120 -7.19 12.33 -17.03
C LEU A 120 -7.74 11.22 -16.12
N MET A 121 -7.30 11.13 -14.86
CA MET A 121 -7.69 10.08 -13.91
C MET A 121 -9.21 9.93 -13.80
N GLY A 122 -9.92 11.05 -13.65
CA GLY A 122 -11.37 11.05 -13.47
C GLY A 122 -12.13 10.48 -14.68
N MET A 123 -11.66 10.75 -15.91
CA MET A 123 -12.23 10.15 -17.12
C MET A 123 -11.96 8.65 -17.18
N ARG A 124 -10.72 8.23 -16.88
CA ARG A 124 -10.31 6.81 -16.95
C ARG A 124 -11.10 5.95 -15.97
N LEU A 125 -11.30 6.42 -14.73
CA LEU A 125 -12.11 5.70 -13.74
C LEU A 125 -13.58 5.59 -14.16
N ARG A 126 -14.16 6.63 -14.77
CA ARG A 126 -15.53 6.55 -15.31
C ARG A 126 -15.65 5.53 -16.43
N ILE A 127 -14.68 5.49 -17.34
CA ILE A 127 -14.63 4.51 -18.44
C ILE A 127 -14.46 3.10 -17.88
N ALA A 128 -13.53 2.90 -16.94
CA ALA A 128 -13.30 1.60 -16.30
C ALA A 128 -14.54 1.11 -15.53
N HIS A 129 -15.20 2.00 -14.79
CA HIS A 129 -16.43 1.66 -14.07
C HIS A 129 -17.54 1.25 -15.04
N ARG A 130 -17.70 1.99 -16.15
CA ARG A 130 -18.68 1.68 -17.19
C ARG A 130 -18.39 0.35 -17.88
N ALA A 131 -17.13 0.08 -18.22
CA ALA A 131 -16.72 -1.20 -18.82
C ALA A 131 -16.92 -2.39 -17.87
N ASN A 132 -16.66 -2.20 -16.57
CA ASN A 132 -16.89 -3.24 -15.56
C ASN A 132 -18.38 -3.51 -15.34
N SER A 133 -19.25 -2.49 -15.37
CA SER A 133 -20.71 -2.70 -15.31
C SER A 133 -21.24 -3.50 -16.50
N TYR A 134 -20.79 -3.21 -17.73
CA TYR A 134 -21.17 -4.01 -18.91
C TYR A 134 -20.68 -5.46 -18.84
N SER A 135 -19.47 -5.67 -18.31
CA SER A 135 -18.89 -7.02 -18.16
C SER A 135 -19.63 -7.85 -17.10
N LYS A 136 -20.19 -7.18 -16.07
CA LYS A 136 -20.99 -7.81 -15.01
C LYS A 136 -22.39 -8.18 -15.52
N GLU A 137 -23.07 -7.27 -16.22
CA GLU A 137 -24.38 -7.52 -16.84
C GLU A 137 -24.33 -8.73 -17.80
N ARG A 138 -23.27 -8.85 -18.61
CA ARG A 138 -23.08 -10.01 -19.52
C ARG A 138 -22.83 -11.33 -18.80
N LYS A 139 -22.27 -11.33 -17.59
CA LYS A 139 -22.08 -12.58 -16.81
C LYS A 139 -23.36 -13.00 -16.10
N GLU A 140 -24.19 -12.05 -15.67
CA GLU A 140 -25.50 -12.32 -15.07
C GLU A 140 -26.52 -12.78 -16.12
N GLU A 141 -26.49 -12.22 -17.33
CA GLU A 141 -27.34 -12.63 -18.46
C GLU A 141 -27.05 -14.07 -18.89
N VAL A 142 -25.78 -14.50 -18.92
CA VAL A 142 -25.39 -15.87 -19.31
C VAL A 142 -25.69 -16.90 -18.20
N ALA A 143 -25.69 -16.50 -16.93
CA ALA A 143 -26.04 -17.38 -15.81
C ALA A 143 -27.56 -17.60 -15.63
N GLY A 144 -28.40 -16.75 -16.23
CA GLY A 144 -29.86 -16.86 -16.19
C GLY A 144 -30.48 -17.81 -17.23
N VAL A 145 -29.70 -18.34 -18.17
CA VAL A 145 -30.21 -19.15 -19.30
C VAL A 145 -30.17 -20.66 -19.03
N ASP A 146 -29.52 -21.10 -17.94
CA ASP A 146 -29.34 -22.54 -17.62
C ASP A 146 -30.27 -23.05 -16.51
N GLY A 147 -31.39 -22.36 -16.28
CA GLY A 147 -32.33 -22.64 -15.17
C GLY A 147 -33.80 -22.74 -15.58
N GLY A 148 -34.10 -23.13 -16.82
CA GLY A 148 -35.46 -23.29 -17.37
C GLY A 148 -35.70 -24.67 -17.94
#